data_AF-A0A0W7WPY6-F1
#
_entry.id   AF-A0A0W7WPY6-F1
#
_cell.length_a   1.000
_cell.length_b   1.000
_cell.length_c   1.000
_cell.angle_alpha   90.00
_cell.angle_beta   90.00
_cell.angle_gamma   90.00
#
_symmetry.space_group_name_H-M   'P 1'
#
loop_
_entity.id
_entity.type
_entity.pdbx_description
1 polymer ?
#
loop_
_entity_poly.entity_id
_entity_poly.type
_entity_poly.pdbx_seq_one_letter_code
_entity_poly.pdbx_strand_id
1 'polypeptide(L)'
;MSRRDERKALTIRLPSTLRRALVRTTEARLSLAYLSRHALRQAFERGLAPDPPVEPGLSRPILLQLSPDERARLRMLAERHGLSEEVTVLSLIAAVV
;
A
#
# COMPACT_ATOMS: atom_id res chain seq x y z
N MET A 1 -16.23 4.49 18.19
CA MET A 1 -14.81 4.15 17.93
C MET A 1 -14.28 4.99 16.79
N SER A 2 -13.18 5.71 16.98
CA SER A 2 -12.67 6.72 16.03
C SER A 2 -12.10 6.07 14.77
N ARG A 3 -12.53 6.53 13.58
CA ARG A 3 -12.06 6.05 12.26
C ARG A 3 -10.59 6.44 11.94
N ARG A 4 -9.90 7.11 12.87
CA ARG A 4 -8.53 7.62 12.74
C ARG A 4 -7.60 7.05 13.82
N ASP A 5 -7.78 5.79 14.18
CA ASP A 5 -6.81 5.12 15.04
C ASP A 5 -5.50 4.95 14.25
N GLU A 6 -4.46 5.68 14.63
CA GLU A 6 -3.12 5.65 14.00
C GLU A 6 -2.52 4.23 14.01
N ARG A 7 -2.98 3.36 14.92
CA ARG A 7 -2.59 1.95 14.94
C ARG A 7 -3.08 1.17 13.73
N LYS A 8 -4.15 1.64 13.08
CA LYS A 8 -4.84 0.96 11.96
C LYS A 8 -4.69 1.70 10.64
N ALA A 9 -4.13 2.91 10.64
CA ALA A 9 -4.13 3.75 9.45
C ALA A 9 -2.69 4.11 9.06
N LEU A 10 -2.31 3.78 7.82
CA LEU A 10 -1.03 4.17 7.24
C LEU A 10 -1.24 5.28 6.21
N THR A 11 -0.47 6.35 6.33
CA THR A 11 -0.45 7.41 5.31
C THR A 11 0.54 7.03 4.22
N ILE A 12 0.11 7.03 2.96
CA ILE A 12 0.98 6.74 1.81
C ILE A 12 0.88 7.82 0.73
N ARG A 13 2.00 8.12 0.09
CA ARG A 13 2.10 9.02 -1.07
C ARG A 13 2.40 8.22 -2.34
N LEU A 14 1.33 7.91 -3.06
CA LEU A 14 1.46 7.16 -4.32
C LEU A 14 2.21 7.98 -5.39
N PRO A 15 3.28 7.42 -5.99
CA PRO A 15 3.88 7.96 -7.21
C PRO A 15 2.87 8.07 -8.35
N SER A 16 3.06 9.04 -9.24
CA SER A 16 2.14 9.27 -10.38
C SER A 16 2.10 8.09 -11.35
N THR A 17 3.18 7.34 -11.48
CA THR A 17 3.27 6.09 -12.25
C THR A 17 2.39 5.01 -11.65
N LEU A 18 2.54 4.74 -10.34
CA LEU A 18 1.78 3.73 -9.63
C LEU A 18 0.28 4.07 -9.54
N ARG A 19 -0.05 5.35 -9.36
CA ARG A 19 -1.43 5.83 -9.42
C ARG A 19 -2.08 5.52 -10.77
N ARG A 20 -1.37 5.77 -11.87
CA ARG A 20 -1.87 5.46 -13.23
C ARG A 20 -2.01 3.97 -13.46
N ALA A 21 -1.09 3.15 -12.95
CA ALA A 21 -1.19 1.69 -13.00
C ALA A 21 -2.46 1.20 -12.28
N LEU A 22 -2.67 1.63 -11.03
CA LEU A 22 -3.86 1.27 -10.25
C LEU A 22 -5.17 1.62 -10.96
N VAL A 23 -5.29 2.83 -11.50
CA VAL A 23 -6.52 3.24 -12.20
C VAL A 23 -6.75 2.44 -13.48
N ARG A 24 -5.69 1.95 -14.14
CA ARG A 24 -5.82 1.11 -15.34
C ARG A 24 -6.20 -0.34 -15.04
N THR A 25 -6.11 -0.79 -13.79
CA THR A 25 -6.51 -2.16 -13.41
C THR A 25 -8.01 -2.42 -13.52
N THR A 26 -8.83 -1.37 -13.60
CA THR A 26 -10.29 -1.49 -13.69
C THR A 26 -10.90 -0.30 -14.43
N GLU A 27 -11.98 -0.54 -15.17
CA GLU A 27 -12.79 0.52 -15.79
C GLU A 27 -13.75 1.18 -14.79
N ALA A 28 -13.94 0.57 -13.62
CA ALA A 28 -14.80 1.12 -12.58
C ALA A 28 -14.14 2.36 -11.92
N ARG A 29 -14.94 3.41 -11.69
CA ARG A 29 -14.48 4.65 -11.04
C ARG A 29 -14.35 4.50 -9.52
N LEU A 30 -13.48 3.59 -9.08
CA LEU A 30 -13.22 3.30 -7.67
C LEU A 30 -12.20 4.29 -7.08
N SER A 31 -12.28 4.51 -5.76
CA SER A 31 -11.33 5.37 -5.07
C SER A 31 -9.92 4.77 -5.06
N LEU A 32 -8.88 5.62 -5.09
CA LEU A 32 -7.49 5.17 -4.99
C LEU A 32 -7.24 4.37 -3.70
N ALA A 33 -7.84 4.78 -2.58
CA ALA A 33 -7.71 4.06 -1.31
C ALA A 33 -8.25 2.62 -1.42
N TYR A 34 -9.37 2.43 -2.13
CA TYR A 34 -9.92 1.10 -2.39
C TYR A 34 -8.98 0.26 -3.26
N LEU A 35 -8.53 0.82 -4.39
CA LEU A 35 -7.63 0.12 -5.31
C LEU A 35 -6.31 -0.28 -4.63
N SER A 36 -5.71 0.63 -3.87
CA SER A 36 -4.49 0.36 -3.10
C SER A 36 -4.71 -0.71 -2.03
N ARG A 37 -5.87 -0.71 -1.34
CA ARG A 37 -6.19 -1.76 -0.36
C ARG A 37 -6.38 -3.12 -1.00
N HIS A 38 -7.05 -3.17 -2.14
CA HIS A 38 -7.24 -4.39 -2.90
C HIS A 38 -5.91 -4.97 -3.39
N ALA A 39 -5.07 -4.15 -4.02
CA ALA A 39 -3.74 -4.56 -4.49
C ALA A 39 -2.85 -5.06 -3.34
N LEU A 40 -2.83 -4.34 -2.20
CA LEU A 40 -2.07 -4.77 -1.03
C LEU A 40 -2.54 -6.12 -0.48
N ARG A 41 -3.86 -6.34 -0.42
CA ARG A 41 -4.43 -7.62 0.00
C ARG A 41 -4.01 -8.74 -0.94
N GLN A 42 -4.08 -8.52 -2.24
CA GLN A 42 -3.61 -9.49 -3.24
C GLN A 42 -2.11 -9.79 -3.09
N ALA A 43 -1.28 -8.78 -2.80
CA ALA A 43 0.15 -8.99 -2.55
C ALA A 43 0.39 -9.89 -1.34
N PHE A 44 -0.37 -9.68 -0.26
CA PHE A 44 -0.32 -10.54 0.93
C PHE A 44 -0.80 -11.96 0.67
N GLU A 45 -1.88 -12.13 -0.08
CA GLU A 45 -2.43 -13.44 -0.45
C GLU A 45 -1.45 -14.22 -1.34
N ARG A 46 -0.74 -13.53 -2.24
CA ARG A 46 0.28 -14.11 -3.12
C ARG A 46 1.66 -14.29 -2.46
N GLY A 47 1.85 -13.79 -1.24
CA GLY A 47 3.14 -13.88 -0.54
C GLY A 47 4.26 -13.08 -1.19
N LEU A 48 3.95 -11.96 -1.85
CA LEU A 48 4.95 -11.14 -2.56
C LEU A 48 5.91 -10.45 -1.59
N ALA A 49 7.10 -10.15 -2.10
CA ALA A 49 8.14 -9.36 -1.43
C ALA A 49 8.20 -7.94 -2.01
N PRO A 50 8.62 -6.93 -1.21
CA PRO A 50 8.73 -5.54 -1.65
C PRO A 50 10.03 -5.30 -2.47
N ASP A 51 10.16 -5.94 -3.64
CA ASP A 51 11.35 -5.86 -4.50
C ASP A 51 10.95 -5.72 -5.99
N PRO A 52 11.37 -4.66 -6.72
CA PRO A 52 12.22 -3.55 -6.27
C PRO A 52 11.52 -2.57 -5.30
N PRO A 53 12.29 -1.84 -4.46
CA PRO A 53 11.76 -0.78 -3.62
C PRO A 53 11.13 0.36 -4.44
N VAL A 54 9.94 0.82 -4.04
CA VAL A 54 9.25 1.95 -4.68
C VAL A 54 9.22 3.13 -3.73
N GLU A 55 9.90 4.21 -4.13
CA GLU A 55 9.96 5.45 -3.37
C GLU A 55 8.60 6.19 -3.35
N PRO A 56 8.27 6.89 -2.25
CA PRO A 56 7.07 7.72 -2.17
C PRO A 56 7.08 8.87 -3.18
N GLY A 57 5.91 9.20 -3.70
CA GLY A 57 5.73 10.37 -4.57
C GLY A 57 5.53 11.68 -3.79
N LEU A 58 5.40 12.78 -4.53
CA LEU A 58 5.04 14.10 -3.99
C LEU A 58 3.52 14.36 -4.03
N SER A 59 2.73 13.36 -4.42
CA SER A 59 1.27 13.46 -4.50
C SER A 59 0.64 13.66 -3.13
N ARG A 60 -0.61 14.18 -3.12
CA ARG A 60 -1.41 14.25 -1.89
C ARG A 60 -1.48 12.85 -1.24
N PRO A 61 -1.15 12.74 0.06
CA PRO A 61 -1.18 11.47 0.74
C PRO A 61 -2.62 10.94 0.84
N ILE A 62 -2.75 9.62 0.82
CA ILE A 62 -4.00 8.93 1.13
C ILE A 62 -3.85 8.13 2.42
N LEU A 63 -4.96 7.96 3.13
CA LEU A 63 -5.02 7.18 4.36
C LEU A 63 -5.48 5.76 4.03
N LEU A 64 -4.64 4.78 4.35
CA LEU A 64 -4.87 3.37 4.05
C LEU A 64 -5.18 2.61 5.36
N GLN A 65 -6.41 2.11 5.48
CA GLN A 65 -6.90 1.46 6.70
C GLN A 65 -6.56 -0.03 6.70
N LEU A 66 -5.58 -0.44 7.51
CA LEU A 66 -5.10 -1.80 7.70
C LEU A 66 -5.75 -2.47 8.91
N SER A 67 -5.96 -3.78 8.83
CA SER A 67 -6.23 -4.58 10.02
C SER A 67 -4.97 -4.66 10.91
N PRO A 68 -5.11 -4.99 12.21
CA PRO A 68 -3.96 -5.21 13.09
C PRO A 68 -2.98 -6.27 12.55
N ASP A 69 -3.49 -7.35 11.95
CA ASP A 69 -2.66 -8.42 11.40
C ASP A 69 -1.90 -7.98 10.15
N GLU A 70 -2.58 -7.26 9.24
CA GLU A 70 -1.92 -6.67 8.07
C GLU A 70 -0.85 -5.67 8.48
N ARG A 71 -1.11 -4.88 9.54
CA ARG A 71 -0.15 -3.93 10.08
C ARG A 71 1.08 -4.63 10.66
N ALA A 72 0.88 -5.69 11.44
CA ALA A 72 1.97 -6.48 12.00
C ALA A 72 2.80 -7.14 10.90
N ARG A 73 2.14 -7.77 9.92
CA ARG A 73 2.80 -8.38 8.77
C ARG A 73 3.60 -7.36 7.95
N LEU A 74 3.03 -6.18 7.72
CA LEU A 74 3.71 -5.10 7.01
C LEU A 74 4.96 -4.65 7.75
N ARG A 75 4.89 -4.44 9.07
CA ARG A 75 6.05 -4.05 9.89
C ARG A 75 7.16 -5.07 9.83
N MET A 76 6.83 -6.36 9.97
CA MET A 76 7.81 -7.43 9.85
C MET A 76 8.50 -7.46 8.49
N LEU A 77 7.76 -7.23 7.41
CA LEU A 77 8.33 -7.15 6.05
C LEU A 77 9.22 -5.93 5.90
N ALA A 78 8.78 -4.77 6.38
CA ALA A 78 9.55 -3.54 6.34
C ALA A 78 10.89 -3.71 7.08
N GLU A 79 10.87 -4.26 8.30
CA GLU A 79 12.06 -4.55 9.10
C GLU A 79 12.98 -5.57 8.42
N ARG A 80 12.43 -6.68 7.90
CA ARG A 80 13.20 -7.71 7.21
C ARG A 80 13.96 -7.17 5.99
N HIS A 81 13.36 -6.23 5.27
CA HIS A 81 13.95 -5.65 4.05
C HIS A 81 14.69 -4.33 4.29
N GLY A 82 14.73 -3.82 5.54
CA GLY A 82 15.34 -2.53 5.86
C GLY A 82 14.63 -1.34 5.20
N LEU A 83 13.33 -1.45 4.94
CA LEU A 83 12.52 -0.44 4.27
C LEU A 83 11.58 0.26 5.26
N SER A 84 11.08 1.44 4.91
CA SER A 84 9.98 2.05 5.64
C SER A 84 8.66 1.33 5.35
N GLU A 85 7.68 1.44 6.26
CA GLU A 85 6.35 0.86 6.04
C GLU A 85 5.66 1.46 4.80
N GLU A 86 5.88 2.76 4.52
CA GLU A 86 5.35 3.43 3.33
C GLU A 86 5.95 2.83 2.05
N VAL A 87 7.28 2.72 1.97
CA VAL A 87 7.97 2.10 0.82
C VAL A 87 7.53 0.64 0.65
N THR A 88 7.43 -0.11 1.74
CA THR A 88 7.02 -1.52 1.70
C THR A 88 5.62 -1.67 1.09
N VAL A 89 4.65 -0.84 1.49
CA VAL A 89 3.30 -0.87 0.89
C VAL A 89 3.34 -0.49 -0.59
N LEU A 90 4.11 0.54 -0.95
CA LEU A 90 4.20 0.99 -2.35
C LEU A 90 4.80 -0.12 -3.24
N SER A 91 5.86 -0.79 -2.78
CA SER A 91 6.48 -1.90 -3.50
C SER A 91 5.54 -3.09 -3.64
N LEU A 92 4.82 -3.46 -2.56
CA LEU A 92 3.85 -4.56 -2.61
C LEU A 92 2.70 -4.26 -3.57
N ILE A 93 2.21 -3.02 -3.59
CA ILE A 93 1.18 -2.61 -4.54
C ILE A 93 1.73 -2.67 -5.97
N ALA A 94 2.95 -2.16 -6.20
CA ALA A 94 3.59 -2.19 -7.51
C ALA A 94 3.83 -3.61 -8.04
N ALA A 95 4.13 -4.57 -7.17
CA ALA A 95 4.31 -5.97 -7.56
C ALA A 95 3.01 -6.65 -8.06
N VAL A 96 1.84 -6.02 -7.88
CA VAL A 96 0.54 -6.56 -8.30
C VAL A 96 -0.03 -5.89 -9.55
N VAL A 97 0.41 -4.66 -9.89
CA VAL A 97 -0.23 -3.78 -10.90
C VAL A 97 0.64 -3.44 -12.09
#